data_AF-A0A842NGG6-F1
#
_entry.id   AF-A0A842NGG6-F1
#
_cell.length_a   1.000
_cell.length_b   1.000
_cell.length_c   1.000
_cell.angle_alpha   90.00
_cell.angle_beta   90.00
_cell.angle_gamma   90.00
#
_symmetry.space_group_name_H-M   'P 1'
#
loop_
_entity.id
_entity.type
_entity.pdbx_description
1 polymer ?
#
loop_
_entity_poly.entity_id
_entity_poly.type
_entity_poly.pdbx_seq_one_letter_code
_entity_poly.pdbx_strand_id
1 'polypeptide(L)'
;ESLVVPPFHETGPTFAGFPANQLPLDSDYIGMVHSHPVGTAEPSSEDLHNFFGLVSVIVKSPYEDEDIFAWDSSGNSIPILDE
;
A
#
# COMPACT_ATOMS: atom_id res chain seq x y z
N GLU A 1 3.24 -2.46 21.55
CA GLU A 1 2.20 -2.42 20.50
C GLU A 1 1.75 -3.83 20.18
N SER A 2 0.46 -4.03 19.90
CA SER A 2 -0.08 -5.31 19.44
C SER A 2 -0.30 -5.26 17.93
N LEU A 3 0.22 -6.23 17.19
CA LEU A 3 -0.13 -6.44 15.79
C LEU A 3 -1.65 -6.71 15.69
N VAL A 4 -2.36 -5.90 14.92
CA VAL A 4 -3.76 -6.13 14.56
C VAL A 4 -3.80 -6.69 13.16
N VAL A 5 -4.39 -7.87 13.01
CA VAL A 5 -4.60 -8.49 11.70
C VAL A 5 -6.01 -8.13 11.22
N PRO A 6 -6.17 -7.56 10.00
CA PRO A 6 -7.48 -7.23 9.46
C PRO A 6 -8.40 -8.46 9.38
N PRO A 7 -9.72 -8.28 9.61
CA PRO A 7 -10.68 -9.35 9.43
C PRO A 7 -10.72 -9.78 7.95
N PHE A 8 -10.92 -11.08 7.70
CA PHE A 8 -11.01 -11.65 6.34
C PHE A 8 -9.79 -11.37 5.46
N HIS A 9 -8.60 -11.30 6.06
CA HIS A 9 -7.37 -11.25 5.26
C HIS A 9 -7.20 -12.55 4.45
N GLU A 10 -6.72 -12.40 3.22
CA GLU A 10 -6.36 -13.50 2.35
C GLU A 10 -4.91 -13.34 1.92
N THR A 11 -4.19 -14.46 1.88
CA THR A 11 -2.80 -14.50 1.45
C THR A 11 -2.57 -15.67 0.49
N GLY A 12 -1.64 -15.46 -0.43
CA GLY A 12 -1.16 -16.47 -1.35
C GLY A 12 0.34 -16.28 -1.63
N PRO A 13 0.94 -17.13 -2.47
CA PRO A 13 2.37 -17.04 -2.77
C PRO A 13 2.82 -15.72 -3.40
N THR A 14 1.89 -14.97 -4.00
CA THR A 14 2.17 -13.75 -4.76
C THR A 14 1.31 -12.55 -4.33
N PHE A 15 0.47 -12.69 -3.30
CA PHE A 15 -0.41 -11.62 -2.87
C PHE A 15 -0.75 -11.72 -1.38
N ALA A 16 -1.09 -10.58 -0.79
CA ALA A 16 -1.72 -10.47 0.51
C ALA A 16 -2.68 -9.29 0.46
N GLY A 17 -3.87 -9.44 1.02
CA GLY A 17 -4.88 -8.39 0.99
C GLY A 17 -5.99 -8.63 1.98
N PHE A 18 -6.86 -7.64 2.11
CA PHE A 18 -8.06 -7.73 2.93
C PHE A 18 -9.11 -6.75 2.36
N PRO A 19 -10.40 -7.03 2.58
CA PRO A 19 -11.46 -6.13 2.12
C PRO A 19 -11.49 -4.85 2.99
N ALA A 20 -11.06 -3.72 2.42
CA ALA A 20 -10.98 -2.45 3.13
C ALA A 20 -12.33 -1.97 3.71
N ASN A 21 -13.45 -2.36 3.10
CA ASN A 21 -14.80 -2.06 3.59
C ASN A 21 -15.19 -2.79 4.90
N GLN A 22 -14.37 -3.74 5.37
CA GLN A 22 -14.55 -4.44 6.65
C GLN A 22 -13.74 -3.80 7.78
N LEU A 23 -12.91 -2.79 7.48
CA LEU A 23 -12.25 -2.02 8.52
C LEU A 23 -13.29 -1.11 9.24
N PRO A 24 -13.14 -0.90 10.55
CA PRO A 24 -13.90 0.13 11.25
C PRO A 24 -13.77 1.48 10.55
N LEU A 25 -14.81 2.32 10.61
CA LEU A 25 -14.69 3.69 10.14
C LEU A 25 -13.84 4.47 11.14
N ASP A 26 -12.60 4.77 10.77
CA ASP A 26 -11.65 5.55 11.56
C ASP A 26 -10.87 6.50 10.65
N SER A 27 -10.73 7.76 11.07
CA SER A 27 -9.94 8.77 10.36
C SER A 27 -8.43 8.55 10.50
N ASP A 28 -8.02 7.73 11.46
CA ASP A 28 -6.62 7.43 11.72
C ASP A 28 -6.03 6.51 10.63
N TYR A 29 -6.87 5.89 9.80
CA TYR A 29 -6.43 5.14 8.62
C TYR A 29 -6.10 6.07 7.46
N ILE A 30 -4.83 6.43 7.33
CA ILE A 30 -4.36 7.40 6.31
C ILE A 30 -4.20 6.78 4.92
N GLY A 31 -3.88 5.49 4.82
CA GLY A 31 -3.49 4.90 3.55
C GLY A 31 -3.15 3.42 3.64
N MET A 32 -2.44 2.93 2.62
CA MET A 32 -1.96 1.56 2.54
C MET A 32 -0.50 1.50 2.09
N VAL A 33 0.15 0.36 2.38
CA VAL A 33 1.50 0.06 1.90
C VAL A 33 1.58 -1.38 1.43
N HIS A 34 2.24 -1.61 0.31
CA HIS A 34 2.57 -2.94 -0.18
C HIS A 34 3.92 -2.96 -0.89
N SER A 35 4.41 -4.15 -1.21
CA SER A 35 5.72 -4.33 -1.83
C SER A 35 5.63 -4.86 -3.25
N HIS A 36 6.48 -4.38 -4.15
CA HIS A 36 6.73 -4.98 -5.45
C HIS A 36 8.06 -5.76 -5.41
N PRO A 37 8.02 -7.10 -5.28
CA PRO A 37 9.25 -7.91 -5.16
C PRO A 37 10.04 -7.98 -6.45
N VAL A 38 9.40 -7.68 -7.58
CA VAL A 38 10.00 -7.63 -8.91
C VAL A 38 9.30 -6.52 -9.70
N GLY A 39 10.03 -5.81 -10.55
CA GLY A 39 9.46 -4.91 -11.55
C GLY A 39 9.54 -3.42 -11.19
N THR A 40 8.50 -2.68 -11.55
CA THR A 40 8.39 -1.22 -11.41
C THR A 40 7.79 -0.85 -10.04
N ALA A 41 8.02 0.37 -9.59
CA ALA A 41 7.33 0.95 -8.44
C ALA A 41 6.02 1.67 -8.82
N GLU A 42 5.73 1.77 -10.12
CA GLU A 42 4.47 2.31 -10.62
C GLU A 42 3.30 1.39 -10.23
N PRO A 43 2.17 1.95 -9.78
CA PRO A 43 0.99 1.17 -9.42
C PRO A 43 0.37 0.54 -10.66
N SER A 44 0.01 -0.74 -10.56
CA SER A 44 -0.78 -1.44 -11.56
C SER A 44 -2.24 -0.98 -11.56
N SER A 45 -3.00 -1.42 -12.57
CA SER A 45 -4.46 -1.23 -12.60
C SER A 45 -5.14 -1.81 -11.36
N GLU A 46 -4.68 -2.97 -10.91
CA GLU A 46 -5.18 -3.68 -9.74
C GLU A 46 -4.86 -2.90 -8.45
N ASP A 47 -3.67 -2.30 -8.34
CA ASP A 47 -3.30 -1.47 -7.19
C ASP A 47 -4.20 -0.23 -7.10
N LEU A 48 -4.42 0.45 -8.23
CA LEU A 48 -5.30 1.63 -8.29
C LEU A 48 -6.76 1.27 -7.99
N HIS A 49 -7.22 0.09 -8.43
CA HIS A 49 -8.58 -0.37 -8.17
C HIS A 49 -8.81 -0.72 -6.69
N ASN A 50 -7.77 -1.22 -6.00
CA ASN A 50 -7.82 -1.59 -4.59
C ASN A 50 -7.36 -0.46 -3.65
N PHE A 51 -7.12 0.75 -4.16
CA PHE A 51 -6.62 1.89 -3.39
C PHE A 51 -7.53 2.21 -2.19
N PHE A 52 -6.89 2.53 -1.05
CA PHE A 52 -7.56 2.84 0.21
C PHE A 52 -6.88 4.02 0.90
N GLY A 53 -7.68 4.92 1.47
CA GLY A 53 -7.19 6.10 2.17
C GLY A 53 -6.83 7.24 1.21
N LEU A 54 -5.77 7.97 1.55
CA LEU A 54 -5.30 9.16 0.84
C LEU A 54 -3.99 8.91 0.07
N VAL A 55 -3.17 7.96 0.54
CA VAL A 55 -1.85 7.65 -0.01
C VAL A 55 -1.67 6.13 -0.07
N SER A 56 -1.06 5.66 -1.16
CA SER A 56 -0.53 4.30 -1.25
C SER A 56 0.99 4.36 -1.35
N VAL A 57 1.69 3.56 -0.55
CA VAL A 57 3.14 3.42 -0.59
C VAL A 57 3.51 2.09 -1.22
N ILE A 58 4.38 2.13 -2.21
CA ILE A 58 4.96 0.95 -2.86
C ILE A 58 6.43 0.90 -2.51
N VAL A 59 6.83 -0.18 -1.82
CA VAL A 59 8.24 -0.48 -1.56
C VAL A 59 8.74 -1.51 -2.56
N LYS A 60 9.69 -1.13 -3.39
CA LYS A 60 10.18 -1.98 -4.48
C LYS A 60 11.47 -2.70 -4.06
N SER A 61 11.69 -3.92 -4.57
CA SER A 61 12.99 -4.60 -4.49
C SER A 61 14.07 -3.84 -5.26
N PRO A 62 15.30 -3.67 -4.73
CA PRO A 62 15.92 -4.41 -3.62
C PRO A 62 15.63 -3.92 -2.18
N TYR A 63 14.70 -2.97 -1.99
CA TYR A 63 14.25 -2.47 -0.69
C TYR A 63 15.27 -1.60 0.05
N GLU A 64 16.01 -0.79 -0.69
CA GLU A 64 16.87 0.25 -0.12
C GLU A 64 16.04 1.48 0.26
N ASP A 65 16.65 2.44 0.99
CA ASP A 65 15.95 3.66 1.45
C ASP A 65 15.34 4.47 0.28
N GLU A 66 15.97 4.42 -0.90
CA GLU A 66 15.49 5.09 -2.12
C GLU A 66 14.39 4.32 -2.89
N ASP A 67 14.04 3.10 -2.44
CA ASP A 67 13.05 2.25 -3.11
C ASP A 67 11.62 2.39 -2.53
N ILE A 68 11.35 3.49 -1.82
CA ILE A 68 10.04 3.81 -1.24
C ILE A 68 9.37 4.88 -2.09
N PHE A 69 8.20 4.57 -2.65
CA PHE A 69 7.47 5.46 -3.54
C PHE A 69 6.04 5.67 -3.04
N ALA A 70 5.55 6.91 -3.05
CA ALA A 70 4.19 7.24 -2.66
C ALA A 70 3.35 7.69 -3.86
N TRP A 71 2.06 7.34 -3.83
CA TRP A 71 1.12 7.54 -4.93
C TRP A 71 -0.24 8.02 -4.43
N ASP A 72 -0.90 8.88 -5.21
CA ASP A 72 -2.31 9.23 -5.00
C ASP A 72 -3.26 8.22 -5.67
N SER A 73 -4.56 8.37 -5.44
CA SER A 73 -5.59 7.48 -6.00
C SER A 73 -5.74 7.57 -7.54
N SER A 74 -5.08 8.53 -8.17
CA SER A 74 -5.02 8.68 -9.63
C SER A 74 -3.72 8.12 -10.22
N GLY A 75 -2.84 7.56 -9.39
CA GLY A 75 -1.54 7.04 -9.80
C GLY A 75 -0.48 8.12 -10.04
N ASN A 76 -0.68 9.34 -9.55
CA ASN A 76 0.35 10.37 -9.59
C ASN A 76 1.32 10.18 -8.42
N SER A 77 2.61 10.38 -8.67
CA SER A 77 3.63 10.31 -7.63
C SER A 77 3.49 11.47 -6.62
N ILE A 78 3.59 11.14 -5.35
CA ILE A 78 3.64 12.08 -4.22
C ILE A 78 5.08 12.12 -3.71
N PRO A 79 5.69 13.31 -3.55
CA PRO A 79 7.03 13.43 -2.99
C PRO A 79 7.03 13.05 -1.50
N ILE A 80 7.99 12.21 -1.12
CA ILE A 80 8.31 11.90 0.28
C ILE A 80 9.37 12.92 0.73
N LEU A 81 9.13 13.57 1.87
CA LEU A 81 10.05 14.53 2.45
C LEU A 81 10.84 13.85 3.55
N ASP A 82 12.16 13.85 3.44
CA ASP A 82 13.06 13.48 4.54
C ASP A 82 13.27 14.73 5.42
N GLU A 83 13.17 14.57 6.74
CA GLU A 83 13.44 15.63 7.73
C GLU A 83 14.94 15.82 8.02
#